data_AF-A0A8T2ZEZ4-F1
#
_entry.id   AF-A0A8T2ZEZ4-F1
#
_cell.length_a   1.000
_cell.length_b   1.000
_cell.length_c   1.000
_cell.angle_alpha   90.00
_cell.angle_beta   90.00
_cell.angle_gamma   90.00
#
_symmetry.space_group_name_H-M   'P 1'
#
loop_
_entity.id
_entity.type
_entity.pdbx_description
1 polymer ?
#
loop_
_entity_poly.entity_id
_entity_poly.type
_entity_poly.pdbx_seq_one_letter_code
_entity_poly.pdbx_strand_id
1 'polypeptide(L)'
;MECDRVVVLVVVVVLLCCQFEASIGLTFSSKLIHRFSDEAKSLSISRKGNASGDLWPKRYSFEYFQLLLGNDLKRQRMELGSQKNQLLFPSQGSQALFFGNELDWLHYTWIDIGTPNVSFLVALDAGSDLLWVPCDCIQCAPLSASDYNISLDRDLSEYSPSLSSTSRHLSCDHQLCEWGSNCKNPKDPCPYILNYDDLENTTSAGFLVEDKLHLASVGDRTARKMLQASVVLGCGRKQGGSFFDGAAPDGVMGLGPGDISVPSLLAKAGLIQNCFSLCFDENDSGRILFGDRGHASQQSTPFLPIQGTYLLIVSVLLTLSGWNLIVLVILVLRDPGSKHWLTAVRLSHIFQVKFIMNLCQSLTNK
;
A
#
# COMPACT_ATOMS: atom_id res chain seq x y z
N MET A 1 75.16 -23.88 -41.55
CA MET A 1 75.00 -23.40 -40.16
C MET A 1 73.67 -22.67 -39.94
N GLU A 2 72.75 -22.63 -40.91
CA GLU A 2 71.39 -22.07 -40.75
C GLU A 2 70.35 -23.03 -40.14
N CYS A 3 70.44 -24.36 -40.33
CA CYS A 3 69.40 -25.29 -39.88
C CYS A 3 69.30 -25.45 -38.35
N ASP A 4 70.42 -25.44 -37.62
CA ASP A 4 70.43 -25.64 -36.17
C ASP A 4 69.86 -24.44 -35.39
N ARG A 5 69.93 -23.23 -35.96
CA ARG A 5 69.43 -22.01 -35.31
C ARG A 5 67.90 -21.92 -35.31
N VAL A 6 67.24 -22.46 -36.33
CA VAL A 6 65.76 -22.47 -36.43
C VAL A 6 65.16 -23.48 -35.45
N VAL A 7 65.78 -24.65 -35.30
CA VAL A 7 65.31 -25.69 -34.37
C VAL A 7 65.41 -25.20 -32.93
N VAL A 8 66.53 -24.54 -32.57
CA VAL A 8 66.71 -23.98 -31.21
C VAL A 8 65.70 -22.87 -30.94
N LEU A 9 65.41 -22.00 -31.92
CA LEU A 9 64.42 -20.93 -31.75
C LEU A 9 63.01 -21.48 -31.55
N VAL A 10 62.62 -22.51 -32.31
CA VAL A 10 61.30 -23.16 -32.17
C VAL A 10 61.18 -23.86 -30.82
N VAL A 11 62.23 -24.56 -30.36
CA VAL A 11 62.21 -25.22 -29.04
C VAL A 11 62.15 -24.20 -27.91
N VAL A 12 62.85 -23.07 -28.02
CA VAL A 12 62.80 -21.98 -27.02
C VAL A 12 61.44 -21.29 -27.01
N VAL A 13 60.81 -21.06 -28.16
CA VAL A 13 59.46 -20.48 -28.25
C VAL A 13 58.41 -21.45 -27.68
N VAL A 14 58.52 -22.75 -27.95
CA VAL A 14 57.63 -23.77 -27.38
C VAL A 14 57.81 -23.87 -25.86
N LEU A 15 59.06 -23.82 -25.35
CA LEU A 15 59.33 -23.81 -23.91
C LEU A 15 58.86 -22.52 -23.22
N LEU A 16 58.93 -21.36 -23.90
CA LEU A 16 58.40 -20.08 -23.40
C LEU A 16 56.87 -20.05 -23.42
N CYS A 17 56.21 -20.69 -24.40
CA CYS A 17 54.75 -20.82 -24.43
C CYS A 17 54.22 -21.80 -23.36
N CYS A 18 55.03 -22.76 -22.89
CA CYS A 18 54.66 -23.67 -21.81
C CYS A 18 54.76 -23.07 -20.39
N GLN A 19 55.21 -21.81 -20.24
CA GLN A 19 55.20 -21.10 -18.95
C GLN A 19 53.95 -20.24 -18.72
N PHE A 20 52.89 -20.44 -19.50
CA PHE A 20 51.58 -19.89 -19.13
C PHE A 20 51.13 -20.50 -17.80
N GLU A 21 51.08 -19.65 -16.79
CA GLU A 21 50.64 -19.93 -15.43
C GLU A 21 49.39 -20.82 -15.46
N ALA A 22 49.53 -22.03 -14.93
CA ALA A 22 48.38 -22.77 -14.44
C ALA A 22 47.87 -22.04 -13.19
N SER A 23 47.14 -20.95 -13.38
CA SER A 23 46.34 -20.35 -12.32
C SER A 23 45.28 -21.39 -11.94
N ILE A 24 45.52 -22.11 -10.85
CA ILE A 24 44.52 -22.98 -10.21
C ILE A 24 43.39 -22.06 -9.75
N GLY A 25 42.37 -21.88 -10.58
CA GLY A 25 41.15 -21.20 -10.20
C GLY A 25 40.45 -22.05 -9.15
N LEU A 26 40.57 -21.67 -7.87
CA LEU A 26 39.75 -22.21 -6.80
C LEU A 26 38.29 -21.88 -7.10
N THR A 27 37.56 -22.83 -7.64
CA THR A 27 36.12 -22.68 -7.88
C THR A 27 35.41 -22.93 -6.55
N PHE A 28 35.12 -21.85 -5.82
CA PHE A 28 34.28 -21.93 -4.63
C PHE A 28 32.83 -22.15 -5.07
N SER A 29 32.33 -23.38 -4.89
CA SER A 29 30.91 -23.70 -5.04
C SER A 29 30.24 -23.60 -3.67
N SER A 30 29.44 -22.55 -3.47
CA SER A 30 28.58 -22.42 -2.29
C SER A 30 27.15 -22.72 -2.67
N LYS A 31 26.52 -23.68 -1.99
CA LYS A 31 25.09 -23.95 -2.12
C LYS A 31 24.31 -22.74 -1.59
N LEU A 32 23.62 -22.03 -2.46
CA LEU A 32 22.75 -20.92 -2.07
C LEU A 32 21.45 -21.52 -1.51
N ILE A 33 21.30 -21.50 -0.19
CA ILE A 33 20.09 -21.98 0.49
C ILE A 33 19.18 -20.77 0.71
N HIS A 34 17.97 -20.85 0.17
CA HIS A 34 16.98 -19.80 0.37
C HIS A 34 16.67 -19.66 1.86
N ARG A 35 16.76 -18.44 2.40
CA ARG A 35 16.68 -18.17 3.85
C ARG A 35 15.37 -18.66 4.51
N PHE A 36 14.29 -18.80 3.73
CA PHE A 36 12.99 -19.29 4.19
C PHE A 36 12.70 -20.74 3.81
N SER A 37 13.68 -21.46 3.24
CA SER A 37 13.56 -22.88 2.96
C SER A 37 13.58 -23.70 4.26
N ASP A 38 13.06 -24.91 4.21
CA ASP A 38 13.01 -25.78 5.39
C ASP A 38 14.42 -26.24 5.80
N GLU A 39 15.37 -26.27 4.86
CA GLU A 39 16.80 -26.44 5.10
C GLU A 39 17.41 -25.26 5.87
N ALA A 40 17.06 -24.01 5.53
CA ALA A 40 17.54 -22.84 6.28
C ALA A 40 16.94 -22.79 7.70
N LYS A 41 15.66 -23.15 7.85
CA LYS A 41 14.97 -23.22 9.15
C LYS A 41 15.61 -24.27 10.06
N SER A 42 15.84 -25.48 9.55
CA SER A 42 16.48 -26.57 10.31
C SER A 42 17.91 -26.23 10.72
N LEU A 43 18.70 -25.58 9.85
CA LEU A 43 20.04 -25.09 10.17
C LEU A 43 20.03 -23.98 11.25
N SER A 44 19.04 -23.09 11.23
CA SER A 44 18.87 -22.06 12.26
C SER A 44 18.55 -22.65 13.63
N ILE A 45 17.82 -23.75 13.68
CA ILE A 45 17.49 -24.48 14.92
C ILE A 45 18.75 -25.18 15.45
N SER A 46 19.53 -25.81 14.57
CA SER A 46 20.77 -26.51 14.92
C SER A 46 21.85 -25.59 15.51
N ARG A 47 21.97 -24.34 15.01
CA ARG A 47 22.96 -23.36 15.50
C ARG A 47 22.66 -22.74 16.87
N LYS A 48 21.40 -22.75 17.33
CA LYS A 48 20.96 -22.00 18.53
C LYS A 48 20.88 -22.81 19.82
N GLY A 49 21.26 -24.09 19.80
CA GLY A 49 21.48 -24.98 20.96
C GLY A 49 20.65 -24.71 22.22
N ASN A 50 19.57 -25.47 22.44
CA ASN A 50 18.82 -25.63 23.70
C ASN A 50 18.48 -24.38 24.55
N ALA A 51 18.55 -23.17 24.00
CA ALA A 51 17.83 -22.03 24.54
C ALA A 51 16.40 -22.07 24.02
N SER A 52 15.45 -22.29 24.93
CA SER A 52 13.99 -22.16 24.80
C SER A 52 13.52 -21.53 23.48
N GLY A 53 12.84 -22.33 22.66
CA GLY A 53 12.58 -22.05 21.26
C GLY A 53 11.74 -20.82 20.96
N ASP A 54 12.35 -19.86 20.27
CA ASP A 54 11.64 -19.13 19.22
C ASP A 54 11.57 -20.05 17.99
N LEU A 55 10.63 -21.00 18.04
CA LEU A 55 10.20 -21.74 16.87
C LEU A 55 9.79 -20.71 15.81
N TRP A 56 10.26 -20.91 14.58
CA TRP A 56 9.68 -20.20 13.44
C TRP A 56 8.15 -20.25 13.56
N PRO A 57 7.45 -19.10 13.53
CA PRO A 57 6.03 -19.10 13.76
C PRO A 57 5.33 -19.94 12.69
N LYS A 58 4.17 -20.49 13.04
CA LYS A 58 3.40 -21.37 12.14
C LYS A 58 3.22 -20.65 10.80
N ARG A 59 3.56 -21.34 9.69
CA ARG A 59 3.45 -20.74 8.35
C ARG A 59 2.04 -20.18 8.16
N TYR A 60 1.96 -18.95 7.65
CA TYR A 60 0.73 -18.15 7.50
C TYR A 60 0.09 -17.64 8.81
N SER A 61 0.74 -17.73 9.97
CA SER A 61 0.27 -17.06 11.18
C SER A 61 0.60 -15.57 11.16
N PHE A 62 -0.12 -14.80 11.99
CA PHE A 62 0.14 -13.38 12.17
C PHE A 62 1.61 -13.10 12.56
N GLU A 63 2.15 -13.88 13.50
CA GLU A 63 3.54 -13.78 13.97
C GLU A 63 4.54 -14.16 12.87
N TYR A 64 4.20 -15.13 12.02
CA TYR A 64 5.03 -15.53 10.87
C TYR A 64 5.22 -14.35 9.93
N PHE A 65 4.14 -13.65 9.62
CA PHE A 65 4.23 -12.49 8.77
C PHE A 65 4.86 -11.27 9.47
N GLN A 66 4.66 -11.10 10.78
CA GLN A 66 5.36 -10.06 11.55
C GLN A 66 6.88 -10.29 11.51
N LEU A 67 7.32 -11.55 11.59
CA LEU A 67 8.72 -11.93 11.44
C LEU A 67 9.25 -11.65 10.02
N LEU A 68 8.50 -12.00 8.97
CA LEU A 68 8.87 -11.71 7.58
C LEU A 68 9.02 -10.20 7.36
N LEU A 69 8.02 -9.42 7.75
CA LEU A 69 8.05 -7.95 7.66
C LEU A 69 9.25 -7.36 8.39
N GLY A 70 9.54 -7.82 9.63
CA GLY A 70 10.71 -7.35 10.37
C GLY A 70 12.04 -7.64 9.66
N ASN A 71 12.15 -8.77 8.96
CA ASN A 71 13.34 -9.11 8.17
C ASN A 71 13.45 -8.26 6.91
N ASP A 72 12.34 -8.05 6.20
CA ASP A 72 12.31 -7.23 4.99
C ASP A 72 12.63 -5.77 5.31
N LEU A 73 12.07 -5.23 6.39
CA LEU A 73 12.40 -3.89 6.91
C LEU A 73 13.88 -3.76 7.25
N LYS A 74 14.46 -4.78 7.89
CA LYS A 74 15.89 -4.80 8.21
C LYS A 74 16.74 -4.82 6.93
N ARG A 75 16.30 -5.54 5.90
CA ARG A 75 16.99 -5.59 4.60
C ARG A 75 16.90 -4.26 3.86
N GLN A 76 15.70 -3.67 3.75
CA GLN A 76 15.50 -2.33 3.18
C GLN A 76 16.40 -1.30 3.88
N ARG A 77 16.50 -1.34 5.22
CA ARG A 77 17.37 -0.43 5.98
C ARG A 77 18.87 -0.62 5.67
N MET A 78 19.30 -1.85 5.41
CA MET A 78 20.69 -2.12 5.02
C MET A 78 21.01 -1.62 3.61
N GLU A 79 20.03 -1.62 2.70
CA GLU A 79 20.21 -1.14 1.32
C GLU A 79 20.04 0.40 1.18
N LEU A 80 19.23 1.04 2.01
CA LEU A 80 18.88 2.48 1.89
C LEU A 80 19.76 3.43 2.71
N GLY A 81 20.78 2.94 3.42
CA GLY A 81 21.55 3.75 4.36
C GLY A 81 20.69 4.29 5.53
N SER A 82 21.29 5.05 6.44
CA SER A 82 20.68 5.54 7.69
C SER A 82 19.55 6.59 7.49
N GLN A 83 18.59 6.38 6.60
CA GLN A 83 17.31 7.07 6.66
C GLN A 83 16.35 6.25 7.53
N LYS A 84 15.94 6.82 8.68
CA LYS A 84 14.86 6.30 9.52
C LYS A 84 13.51 6.49 8.80
N ASN A 85 13.27 5.75 7.72
CA ASN A 85 11.96 5.73 7.09
C ASN A 85 11.09 4.79 7.92
N GLN A 86 10.27 5.38 8.78
CA GLN A 86 9.37 4.66 9.66
C GLN A 86 8.17 4.19 8.83
N LEU A 87 7.97 2.87 8.70
CA LEU A 87 6.75 2.34 8.09
C LEU A 87 5.61 2.37 9.10
N LEU A 88 4.45 2.86 8.63
CA LEU A 88 3.23 2.94 9.41
C LEU A 88 2.14 2.05 8.81
N PHE A 89 1.22 1.63 9.65
CA PHE A 89 0.01 0.90 9.27
C PHE A 89 -1.10 1.22 10.28
N PRO A 90 -2.38 0.94 10.00
CA PRO A 90 -3.47 1.13 10.96
C PRO A 90 -3.21 0.45 12.31
N SER A 91 -3.67 1.04 13.41
CA SER A 91 -3.51 0.47 14.77
C SER A 91 -4.09 -0.95 14.91
N GLN A 92 -5.18 -1.23 14.19
CA GLN A 92 -5.84 -2.55 14.16
C GLN A 92 -5.02 -3.61 13.40
N GLY A 93 -4.01 -3.20 12.63
CA GLY A 93 -3.14 -4.08 11.88
C GLY A 93 -2.94 -3.61 10.44
N SER A 94 -2.01 -4.26 9.74
CA SER A 94 -1.72 -3.94 8.34
C SER A 94 -2.54 -4.76 7.36
N GLN A 95 -3.54 -5.52 7.80
CA GLN A 95 -4.25 -6.48 6.95
C GLN A 95 -5.24 -5.74 6.04
N ALA A 96 -5.23 -6.13 4.76
CA ALA A 96 -6.28 -5.81 3.81
C ALA A 96 -7.16 -7.05 3.63
N LEU A 97 -8.46 -6.88 3.86
CA LEU A 97 -9.48 -7.91 3.82
C LEU A 97 -10.22 -7.83 2.48
N PHE A 98 -10.72 -8.97 2.03
CA PHE A 98 -11.49 -9.07 0.80
C PHE A 98 -12.73 -9.91 1.06
N PHE A 99 -13.89 -9.41 0.63
CA PHE A 99 -15.20 -9.99 0.93
C PHE A 99 -16.00 -10.31 -0.33
N GLY A 100 -15.34 -10.54 -1.48
CA GLY A 100 -16.03 -10.99 -2.67
C GLY A 100 -17.18 -10.09 -3.09
N ASN A 101 -18.28 -10.71 -3.54
CA ASN A 101 -19.48 -10.01 -3.95
C ASN A 101 -20.29 -9.43 -2.79
N GLU A 102 -20.07 -9.89 -1.57
CA GLU A 102 -20.79 -9.43 -0.38
C GLU A 102 -20.56 -7.94 -0.11
N LEU A 103 -19.36 -7.44 -0.43
CA LEU A 103 -19.02 -6.01 -0.38
C LEU A 103 -18.36 -5.54 -1.70
N ASP A 104 -19.03 -5.80 -2.84
CA ASP A 104 -18.70 -5.30 -4.18
C ASP A 104 -17.22 -5.39 -4.63
N TRP A 105 -16.55 -6.49 -4.30
CA TRP A 105 -15.21 -6.82 -4.78
C TRP A 105 -14.14 -5.80 -4.40
N LEU A 106 -14.32 -5.08 -3.29
CA LEU A 106 -13.34 -4.12 -2.78
C LEU A 106 -12.44 -4.75 -1.71
N HIS A 107 -11.31 -4.08 -1.47
CA HIS A 107 -10.39 -4.43 -0.39
C HIS A 107 -10.56 -3.45 0.76
N TYR A 108 -10.58 -3.96 2.00
CA TYR A 108 -10.88 -3.19 3.19
C TYR A 108 -9.77 -3.24 4.21
N THR A 109 -9.69 -2.25 5.08
CA THR A 109 -8.84 -2.32 6.26
C THR A 109 -9.54 -1.72 7.46
N TRP A 110 -9.23 -2.23 8.65
CA TRP A 110 -9.71 -1.63 9.88
C TRP A 110 -8.84 -0.43 10.25
N ILE A 111 -9.48 0.70 10.51
CA ILE A 111 -8.85 1.90 11.06
C ILE A 111 -9.54 2.36 12.33
N ASP A 112 -8.83 3.15 13.12
CA ASP A 112 -9.35 3.76 14.33
C ASP A 112 -9.30 5.28 14.23
N ILE A 113 -10.42 5.95 14.50
CA ILE A 113 -10.57 7.41 14.42
C ILE A 113 -11.08 7.96 15.76
N GLY A 114 -10.55 9.11 16.17
CA GLY A 114 -11.09 9.92 17.26
C GLY A 114 -10.52 9.65 18.64
N THR A 115 -11.01 10.39 19.64
CA THR A 115 -10.61 10.26 21.06
C THR A 115 -11.84 10.33 21.99
N PRO A 116 -12.33 9.21 22.55
CA PRO A 116 -11.82 7.84 22.40
C PRO A 116 -11.94 7.33 20.96
N ASN A 117 -11.15 6.31 20.61
CA ASN A 117 -11.13 5.78 19.25
C ASN A 117 -12.33 4.88 18.96
N VAL A 118 -12.84 4.99 17.74
CA VAL A 118 -13.88 4.12 17.15
C VAL A 118 -13.31 3.45 15.91
N SER A 119 -13.60 2.16 15.71
CA SER A 119 -13.07 1.38 14.60
C SER A 119 -14.00 1.38 13.38
N PHE A 120 -13.44 1.57 12.19
CA PHE A 120 -14.16 1.60 10.91
C PHE A 120 -13.51 0.65 9.90
N LEU A 121 -14.33 -0.13 9.18
CA LEU A 121 -13.91 -1.02 8.09
C LEU A 121 -13.99 -0.28 6.75
N VAL A 122 -12.92 0.43 6.41
CA VAL A 122 -12.92 1.31 5.23
C VAL A 122 -12.42 0.59 3.98
N ALA A 123 -13.07 0.83 2.84
CA ALA A 123 -12.58 0.39 1.53
C ALA A 123 -11.33 1.19 1.14
N LEU A 124 -10.34 0.52 0.57
CA LEU A 124 -9.07 1.12 0.13
C LEU A 124 -9.22 1.64 -1.29
N ASP A 125 -9.11 2.96 -1.48
CA ASP A 125 -9.35 3.59 -2.77
C ASP A 125 -8.18 4.49 -3.20
N ALA A 126 -7.36 4.02 -4.13
CA ALA A 126 -6.29 4.81 -4.73
C ALA A 126 -6.77 5.77 -5.83
N GLY A 127 -8.04 5.69 -6.23
CA GLY A 127 -8.67 6.54 -7.25
C GLY A 127 -9.27 7.84 -6.70
N SER A 128 -9.43 7.95 -5.38
CA SER A 128 -9.90 9.18 -4.73
C SER A 128 -8.99 9.60 -3.57
N ASP A 129 -9.11 10.87 -3.17
CA ASP A 129 -8.23 11.47 -2.17
C ASP A 129 -8.82 11.48 -0.76
N LEU A 130 -10.14 11.63 -0.59
CA LEU A 130 -10.74 11.88 0.72
C LEU A 130 -11.03 10.57 1.48
N LEU A 131 -10.54 10.47 2.72
CA LEU A 131 -11.06 9.51 3.70
C LEU A 131 -12.43 9.99 4.18
N TRP A 132 -13.48 9.17 4.09
CA TRP A 132 -14.78 9.49 4.66
C TRP A 132 -15.40 8.27 5.34
N VAL A 133 -16.21 8.52 6.37
CA VAL A 133 -16.93 7.51 7.16
C VAL A 133 -18.38 7.95 7.36
N PRO A 134 -19.34 7.02 7.52
CA PRO A 134 -20.72 7.36 7.88
C PRO A 134 -20.74 8.15 9.19
N CYS A 135 -21.52 9.22 9.22
CA CYS A 135 -21.50 10.16 10.34
C CYS A 135 -22.79 10.95 10.44
N ASP A 136 -23.35 11.04 11.66
CA ASP A 136 -24.66 11.67 11.95
C ASP A 136 -25.66 11.48 10.79
N CYS A 137 -25.84 10.20 10.43
CA CYS A 137 -26.35 9.72 9.18
C CYS A 137 -27.79 10.17 8.94
N ILE A 138 -28.05 10.67 7.74
CA ILE A 138 -29.39 11.00 7.26
C ILE A 138 -29.86 9.92 6.26
N GLN A 139 -28.95 9.46 5.40
CA GLN A 139 -29.21 8.46 4.37
C GLN A 139 -27.92 7.68 4.10
N CYS A 140 -27.76 6.51 4.70
CA CYS A 140 -26.57 5.67 4.56
C CYS A 140 -26.99 4.20 4.49
N ALA A 141 -26.06 3.36 4.05
CA ALA A 141 -26.23 1.92 4.13
C ALA A 141 -26.37 1.44 5.58
N PRO A 142 -26.98 0.27 5.81
CA PRO A 142 -27.04 -0.35 7.13
C PRO A 142 -25.64 -0.58 7.73
N LEU A 143 -25.52 -0.51 9.06
CA LEU A 143 -24.22 -0.71 9.75
C LEU A 143 -24.12 -2.05 10.48
N SER A 144 -25.16 -2.89 10.40
CA SER A 144 -25.12 -4.23 10.98
C SER A 144 -24.34 -5.16 10.04
N ALA A 145 -23.33 -5.87 10.55
CA ALA A 145 -22.58 -6.83 9.74
C ALA A 145 -23.49 -7.96 9.20
N SER A 146 -24.56 -8.28 9.94
CA SER A 146 -25.56 -9.27 9.54
C SER A 146 -26.27 -8.94 8.23
N ASP A 147 -26.38 -7.66 7.87
CA ASP A 147 -27.12 -7.22 6.68
C ASP A 147 -26.37 -7.54 5.39
N TYR A 148 -25.07 -7.84 5.49
CA TYR A 148 -24.18 -8.11 4.35
C TYR A 148 -23.80 -9.59 4.21
N ASN A 149 -24.37 -10.50 5.02
CA ASN A 149 -23.99 -11.92 5.07
C ASN A 149 -22.48 -12.17 5.31
N ILE A 150 -21.77 -11.20 5.88
CA ILE A 150 -20.36 -11.32 6.24
C ILE A 150 -20.22 -11.67 7.72
N SER A 151 -19.19 -12.46 8.06
CA SER A 151 -18.84 -12.73 9.44
C SER A 151 -17.71 -11.79 9.87
N LEU A 152 -18.08 -10.73 10.59
CA LEU A 152 -17.14 -9.84 11.27
C LEU A 152 -17.11 -10.18 12.77
N ASP A 153 -16.01 -9.82 13.44
CA ASP A 153 -15.86 -9.93 14.90
C ASP A 153 -16.60 -8.82 15.65
N ARG A 154 -17.09 -7.80 14.93
CA ARG A 154 -17.82 -6.62 15.42
C ARG A 154 -18.70 -6.03 14.31
N ASP A 155 -19.68 -5.22 14.70
CA ASP A 155 -20.47 -4.42 13.77
C ASP A 155 -19.69 -3.20 13.24
N LEU A 156 -20.24 -2.59 12.18
CA LEU A 156 -19.73 -1.35 11.59
C LEU A 156 -20.10 -0.15 12.47
N SER A 157 -19.42 0.97 12.28
CA SER A 157 -19.54 2.12 13.19
C SER A 157 -20.12 3.35 12.53
N GLU A 158 -20.69 4.23 13.33
CA GLU A 158 -21.05 5.58 12.91
C GLU A 158 -20.19 6.58 13.67
N TYR A 159 -19.51 7.46 12.93
CA TYR A 159 -18.71 8.51 13.54
C TYR A 159 -19.61 9.64 14.04
N SER A 160 -19.43 10.07 15.29
CA SER A 160 -20.05 11.30 15.79
C SER A 160 -18.98 12.30 16.23
N PRO A 161 -18.87 13.46 15.56
CA PRO A 161 -17.93 14.52 15.93
C PRO A 161 -18.09 14.94 17.40
N SER A 162 -19.32 14.92 17.91
CA SER A 162 -19.65 15.33 19.28
C SER A 162 -19.08 14.40 20.36
N LEU A 163 -18.79 13.14 20.01
CA LEU A 163 -18.29 12.12 20.93
C LEU A 163 -16.76 12.02 20.95
N SER A 164 -16.08 12.65 19.99
CA SER A 164 -14.62 12.68 19.94
C SER A 164 -14.09 14.03 20.45
N SER A 165 -13.33 13.99 21.54
CA SER A 165 -12.70 15.17 22.15
C SER A 165 -11.62 15.83 21.29
N THR A 166 -11.15 15.14 20.25
CA THR A 166 -10.15 15.67 19.30
C THR A 166 -10.75 16.13 17.97
N SER A 167 -12.05 15.95 17.78
CA SER A 167 -12.78 16.34 16.58
C SER A 167 -12.90 17.85 16.44
N ARG A 168 -12.67 18.36 15.22
CA ARG A 168 -12.81 19.77 14.87
C ARG A 168 -13.38 19.91 13.47
N HIS A 169 -14.41 20.72 13.29
CA HIS A 169 -14.89 21.03 11.94
C HIS A 169 -13.81 21.79 11.16
N LEU A 170 -13.63 21.40 9.90
CA LEU A 170 -12.86 22.18 8.96
C LEU A 170 -13.74 23.33 8.47
N SER A 171 -13.29 24.57 8.61
CA SER A 171 -14.05 25.75 8.17
C SER A 171 -13.95 25.97 6.66
N CYS A 172 -14.90 26.72 6.09
CA CYS A 172 -14.93 27.01 4.66
C CYS A 172 -13.79 27.94 4.17
N ASP A 173 -13.15 28.70 5.06
CA ASP A 173 -11.95 29.47 4.75
C ASP A 173 -10.66 28.64 4.76
N HIS A 174 -10.74 27.37 5.15
CA HIS A 174 -9.59 26.48 5.17
C HIS A 174 -9.12 26.14 3.76
N GLN A 175 -7.80 26.10 3.52
CA GLN A 175 -7.22 25.87 2.20
C GLN A 175 -7.61 24.53 1.57
N LEU A 176 -7.85 23.50 2.39
CA LEU A 176 -8.31 22.18 1.93
C LEU A 176 -9.82 22.13 1.63
N CYS A 177 -10.57 23.22 1.88
CA CYS A 177 -11.98 23.29 1.55
C CYS A 177 -12.17 23.69 0.08
N GLU A 178 -12.18 22.72 -0.82
CA GLU A 178 -12.38 22.99 -2.25
C GLU A 178 -13.70 23.72 -2.53
N TRP A 179 -14.73 23.46 -1.72
CA TRP A 179 -16.09 23.96 -1.90
C TRP A 179 -16.42 25.13 -0.97
N GLY A 180 -15.41 25.80 -0.41
CA GLY A 180 -15.59 26.92 0.52
C GLY A 180 -16.41 28.07 -0.05
N SER A 181 -16.38 28.26 -1.38
CA SER A 181 -17.19 29.26 -2.09
C SER A 181 -18.70 29.04 -1.99
N ASN A 182 -19.14 27.81 -1.69
CA ASN A 182 -20.55 27.46 -1.58
C ASN A 182 -21.10 27.74 -0.16
N CYS A 183 -20.24 28.15 0.77
CA CYS A 183 -20.63 28.47 2.13
C CYS A 183 -21.15 29.89 2.25
N LYS A 184 -22.08 30.10 3.19
CA LYS A 184 -22.61 31.44 3.47
C LYS A 184 -21.68 32.23 4.38
N ASN A 185 -21.04 31.56 5.33
CA ASN A 185 -20.07 32.14 6.25
C ASN A 185 -18.72 31.41 6.12
N PRO A 186 -17.59 32.14 6.12
CA PRO A 186 -16.25 31.53 6.15
C PRO A 186 -16.03 30.52 7.28
N LYS A 187 -16.75 30.68 8.40
CA LYS A 187 -16.66 29.79 9.58
C LYS A 187 -17.63 28.61 9.56
N ASP A 188 -18.48 28.50 8.53
CA ASP A 188 -19.36 27.35 8.40
C ASP A 188 -18.52 26.07 8.21
N PRO A 189 -19.02 24.89 8.59
CA PRO A 189 -18.38 23.62 8.27
C PRO A 189 -18.25 23.46 6.75
N CYS A 190 -17.05 23.12 6.29
CA CYS A 190 -16.74 22.93 4.89
C CYS A 190 -17.55 21.76 4.32
N PRO A 191 -18.43 21.99 3.33
CA PRO A 191 -19.16 20.91 2.69
C PRO A 191 -18.24 20.13 1.75
N TYR A 192 -18.56 18.85 1.55
CA TYR A 192 -17.98 18.06 0.48
C TYR A 192 -19.08 17.22 -0.19
N ILE A 193 -18.90 16.96 -1.49
CA ILE A 193 -19.61 15.89 -2.19
C ILE A 193 -18.57 15.21 -3.08
N LEU A 194 -18.46 13.90 -2.91
CA LEU A 194 -17.74 13.03 -3.80
C LEU A 194 -18.75 12.35 -4.73
N ASN A 195 -18.48 12.44 -6.02
CA ASN A 195 -19.16 11.66 -7.03
C ASN A 195 -18.16 10.65 -7.59
N TYR A 196 -18.49 9.38 -7.48
CA TYR A 196 -17.74 8.31 -8.10
C TYR A 196 -18.38 8.12 -9.48
N ASP A 197 -17.60 8.33 -10.53
CA ASP A 197 -18.11 8.25 -11.88
C ASP A 197 -18.26 6.79 -12.31
N ASP A 198 -19.30 6.16 -11.76
CA ASP A 198 -19.75 4.83 -12.10
C ASP A 198 -21.16 4.87 -12.73
N LEU A 199 -21.66 3.70 -13.11
CA LEU A 199 -22.98 3.58 -13.71
C LEU A 199 -24.11 3.70 -12.68
N GLU A 200 -23.79 3.67 -11.39
CA GLU A 200 -24.74 3.57 -10.28
C GLU A 200 -24.95 4.91 -9.56
N ASN A 201 -24.31 5.99 -10.03
CA ASN A 201 -24.31 7.31 -9.41
C ASN A 201 -23.88 7.25 -7.94
N THR A 202 -22.79 6.54 -7.70
CA THR A 202 -22.25 6.36 -6.36
C THR A 202 -21.73 7.69 -5.82
N THR A 203 -22.20 8.06 -4.63
CA THR A 203 -21.89 9.37 -4.04
C THR A 203 -21.71 9.29 -2.53
N SER A 204 -20.92 10.21 -1.98
CA SER A 204 -20.81 10.46 -0.54
C SER A 204 -20.80 11.97 -0.30
N ALA A 205 -21.63 12.45 0.62
CA ALA A 205 -21.79 13.88 0.87
C ALA A 205 -21.95 14.21 2.35
N GLY A 206 -21.40 15.36 2.74
CA GLY A 206 -21.49 15.86 4.11
C GLY A 206 -20.57 17.05 4.34
N PHE A 207 -19.80 17.01 5.44
CA PHE A 207 -18.85 18.07 5.77
C PHE A 207 -17.50 17.51 6.24
N LEU A 208 -16.45 18.30 6.09
CA LEU A 208 -15.10 17.94 6.49
C LEU A 208 -14.85 18.18 7.97
N VAL A 209 -14.14 17.25 8.59
CA VAL A 209 -13.73 17.26 9.99
C VAL A 209 -12.26 16.88 10.07
N GLU A 210 -11.49 17.54 10.93
CA GLU A 210 -10.16 17.09 11.34
C GLU A 210 -10.29 16.25 12.62
N ASP A 211 -9.69 15.07 12.63
CA ASP A 211 -9.57 14.26 13.85
C ASP A 211 -8.30 13.38 13.81
N LYS A 212 -8.13 12.49 14.79
CA LYS A 212 -6.95 11.62 14.94
C LYS A 212 -7.17 10.25 14.34
N LEU A 213 -6.34 9.89 13.36
CA LEU A 213 -6.16 8.52 12.91
C LEU A 213 -5.11 7.83 13.79
N HIS A 214 -5.41 6.63 14.29
CA HIS A 214 -4.47 5.85 15.08
C HIS A 214 -3.71 4.86 14.20
N LEU A 215 -2.40 4.87 14.38
CA LEU A 215 -1.45 4.13 13.57
C LEU A 215 -0.47 3.38 14.46
N ALA A 216 0.17 2.38 13.88
CA ALA A 216 1.19 1.58 14.50
C ALA A 216 2.44 1.54 13.61
N SER A 217 3.58 1.30 14.25
CA SER A 217 4.85 1.06 13.55
C SER A 217 5.59 -0.11 14.15
N VAL A 218 6.33 -0.83 13.29
CA VAL A 218 7.26 -1.87 13.72
C VAL A 218 8.55 -1.19 14.20
N GLY A 219 8.77 -1.18 15.51
CA GLY A 219 10.01 -0.66 16.11
C GLY A 219 11.18 -1.64 16.07
N ASP A 220 12.38 -1.15 16.37
CA ASP A 220 13.64 -1.94 16.43
C ASP A 220 13.65 -3.04 17.51
N ARG A 221 12.75 -2.92 18.47
CA ARG A 221 12.48 -3.90 19.51
C ARG A 221 11.05 -4.33 19.27
N THR A 222 10.78 -5.63 19.25
CA THR A 222 9.55 -6.34 18.86
C THR A 222 8.19 -5.80 19.35
N ALA A 223 8.15 -4.70 20.13
CA ALA A 223 6.96 -3.98 20.52
C ALA A 223 6.48 -2.99 19.43
N ARG A 224 5.17 -3.00 19.17
CA ARG A 224 4.51 -2.03 18.29
C ARG A 224 4.51 -0.66 18.96
N LYS A 225 4.95 0.38 18.24
CA LYS A 225 4.81 1.77 18.70
C LYS A 225 3.49 2.32 18.17
N MET A 226 2.57 2.64 19.06
CA MET A 226 1.34 3.36 18.71
C MET A 226 1.64 4.84 18.51
N LEU A 227 0.95 5.45 17.55
CA LEU A 227 1.02 6.89 17.27
C LEU A 227 -0.34 7.37 16.73
N GLN A 228 -0.51 8.69 16.75
CA GLN A 228 -1.70 9.35 16.22
C GLN A 228 -1.27 10.41 15.22
N ALA A 229 -2.05 10.59 14.17
CA ALA A 229 -1.86 11.63 13.19
C ALA A 229 -3.16 12.41 12.98
N SER A 230 -3.06 13.73 12.80
CA SER A 230 -4.21 14.51 12.32
C SER A 230 -4.50 14.10 10.88
N VAL A 231 -5.75 13.77 10.61
CA VAL A 231 -6.28 13.54 9.25
C VAL A 231 -7.51 14.39 9.05
N VAL A 232 -7.78 14.75 7.80
CA VAL A 232 -9.08 15.31 7.41
C VAL A 232 -9.95 14.16 6.94
N LEU A 233 -11.14 14.03 7.51
CA LEU A 233 -12.14 13.05 7.15
C LEU A 233 -13.45 13.72 6.73
N GLY A 234 -14.14 13.12 5.77
CA GLY A 234 -15.52 13.42 5.45
C GLY A 234 -16.46 12.77 6.45
N CYS A 235 -17.26 13.58 7.14
CA CYS A 235 -18.45 13.12 7.86
C CYS A 235 -19.56 12.86 6.83
N GLY A 236 -19.65 11.62 6.35
CA GLY A 236 -20.59 11.21 5.30
C GLY A 236 -22.00 11.03 5.83
N ARG A 237 -22.83 12.06 5.65
CA ARG A 237 -24.23 12.07 6.12
C ARG A 237 -25.19 11.46 5.11
N LYS A 238 -24.80 11.46 3.83
CA LYS A 238 -25.59 10.95 2.71
C LYS A 238 -24.70 10.12 1.81
N GLN A 239 -25.15 8.91 1.52
CA GLN A 239 -24.55 7.98 0.56
C GLN A 239 -25.59 7.70 -0.54
N GLY A 240 -25.11 7.51 -1.77
CA GLY A 240 -25.94 7.14 -2.92
C GLY A 240 -25.27 6.08 -3.77
N GLY A 241 -26.04 5.48 -4.68
CA GLY A 241 -25.58 4.39 -5.56
C GLY A 241 -25.11 3.17 -4.76
N SER A 242 -24.06 2.52 -5.26
CA SER A 242 -23.49 1.29 -4.67
C SER A 242 -23.14 1.42 -3.19
N PHE A 243 -22.75 2.61 -2.72
CA PHE A 243 -22.44 2.82 -1.31
C PHE A 243 -23.67 2.73 -0.42
N PHE A 244 -24.81 3.25 -0.87
CA PHE A 244 -26.08 3.08 -0.15
C PHE A 244 -26.53 1.61 -0.15
N ASP A 245 -26.17 0.87 -1.20
CA ASP A 245 -26.51 -0.54 -1.38
C ASP A 245 -25.52 -1.52 -0.68
N GLY A 246 -24.42 -1.02 -0.10
CA GLY A 246 -23.52 -1.83 0.74
C GLY A 246 -22.10 -2.03 0.25
N ALA A 247 -21.64 -1.35 -0.81
CA ALA A 247 -20.27 -1.51 -1.31
C ALA A 247 -19.20 -0.90 -0.37
N ALA A 248 -19.51 0.09 0.46
CA ALA A 248 -18.54 0.65 1.43
C ALA A 248 -19.26 1.25 2.65
N PRO A 249 -20.02 0.42 3.39
CA PRO A 249 -21.00 0.90 4.37
C PRO A 249 -20.34 1.70 5.50
N ASP A 250 -19.12 1.30 5.88
CA ASP A 250 -18.34 1.88 6.97
C ASP A 250 -17.27 2.90 6.49
N GLY A 251 -17.33 3.29 5.22
CA GLY A 251 -16.50 4.35 4.65
C GLY A 251 -15.45 3.90 3.64
N VAL A 252 -14.73 4.88 3.11
CA VAL A 252 -13.66 4.73 2.11
C VAL A 252 -12.45 5.52 2.56
N MET A 253 -11.26 4.93 2.46
CA MET A 253 -9.98 5.59 2.64
C MET A 253 -9.39 5.97 1.29
N GLY A 254 -9.43 7.27 0.98
CA GLY A 254 -8.70 7.86 -0.14
C GLY A 254 -7.19 7.75 0.04
N LEU A 255 -6.55 7.10 -0.93
CA LEU A 255 -5.10 6.89 -1.06
C LEU A 255 -4.54 7.61 -2.30
N GLY A 256 -5.36 8.39 -2.97
CA GLY A 256 -4.99 9.14 -4.15
C GLY A 256 -3.90 10.19 -3.90
N PRO A 257 -3.42 10.82 -4.97
CA PRO A 257 -2.28 11.72 -4.92
C PRO A 257 -2.59 13.12 -4.36
N GLY A 258 -3.84 13.43 -4.06
CA GLY A 258 -4.27 14.75 -3.60
C GLY A 258 -3.79 15.08 -2.19
N ASP A 259 -3.88 16.37 -1.88
CA ASP A 259 -3.32 16.96 -0.68
C ASP A 259 -4.04 16.58 0.62
N ILE A 260 -5.30 16.14 0.50
CA ILE A 260 -6.19 15.74 1.60
C ILE A 260 -6.11 14.24 1.91
N SER A 261 -5.41 13.45 1.08
CA SER A 261 -5.32 12.00 1.27
C SER A 261 -4.51 11.61 2.49
N VAL A 262 -4.83 10.43 3.03
CA VAL A 262 -4.13 9.88 4.20
C VAL A 262 -2.60 9.85 3.99
N PRO A 263 -2.04 9.26 2.91
CA PRO A 263 -0.59 9.26 2.72
C PRO A 263 0.00 10.68 2.63
N SER A 264 -0.67 11.61 1.95
CA SER A 264 -0.23 13.01 1.82
C SER A 264 -0.21 13.74 3.17
N LEU A 265 -1.24 13.59 4.00
CA LEU A 265 -1.31 14.21 5.32
C LEU A 265 -0.26 13.63 6.28
N LEU A 266 -0.04 12.31 6.26
CA LEU A 266 1.00 11.67 7.05
C LEU A 266 2.40 12.13 6.64
N ALA A 267 2.64 12.31 5.34
CA ALA A 267 3.90 12.81 4.82
C ALA A 267 4.13 14.29 5.18
N LYS A 268 3.10 15.14 5.08
CA LYS A 268 3.15 16.55 5.51
C LYS A 268 3.44 16.70 7.00
N ALA A 269 2.94 15.77 7.82
CA ALA A 269 3.25 15.70 9.23
C ALA A 269 4.68 15.19 9.53
N GLY A 270 5.47 14.84 8.49
CA GLY A 270 6.83 14.34 8.62
C GLY A 270 6.92 12.93 9.20
N LEU A 271 5.82 12.17 9.21
CA LEU A 271 5.75 10.84 9.80
C LEU A 271 6.26 9.74 8.86
N ILE A 272 6.03 9.93 7.56
CA ILE A 272 6.40 9.00 6.49
C ILE A 272 6.91 9.77 5.29
N GLN A 273 7.44 9.04 4.31
CA GLN A 273 7.55 9.55 2.96
C GLN A 273 6.18 9.47 2.28
N ASN A 274 5.91 10.34 1.29
CA ASN A 274 4.61 10.34 0.60
C ASN A 274 4.48 9.16 -0.36
N CYS A 275 4.34 7.98 0.21
CA CYS A 275 4.19 6.73 -0.48
C CYS A 275 3.43 5.71 0.35
N PHE A 276 2.84 4.74 -0.32
CA PHE A 276 2.26 3.57 0.32
C PHE A 276 2.36 2.35 -0.60
N SER A 277 2.24 1.16 0.01
CA SER A 277 2.18 -0.11 -0.68
C SER A 277 0.88 -0.85 -0.38
N LEU A 278 0.31 -1.43 -1.43
CA LEU A 278 -0.71 -2.47 -1.34
C LEU A 278 -0.14 -3.77 -1.89
N CYS A 279 -0.15 -4.82 -1.08
CA CYS A 279 0.37 -6.14 -1.45
C CYS A 279 -0.68 -7.21 -1.17
N PHE A 280 -1.33 -7.70 -2.23
CA PHE A 280 -2.32 -8.78 -2.17
C PHE A 280 -1.68 -10.12 -2.50
N ASP A 281 -2.18 -11.20 -1.90
CA ASP A 281 -1.79 -12.58 -2.14
C ASP A 281 -2.79 -13.30 -3.06
N GLU A 282 -2.59 -14.62 -3.24
CA GLU A 282 -3.42 -15.43 -4.15
C GLU A 282 -4.85 -15.64 -3.66
N ASN A 283 -5.13 -15.33 -2.39
CA ASN A 283 -6.47 -15.45 -1.79
C ASN A 283 -7.15 -14.08 -1.70
N ASP A 284 -6.68 -13.07 -2.46
CA ASP A 284 -7.13 -11.68 -2.45
C ASP A 284 -6.99 -10.98 -1.08
N SER A 285 -6.36 -11.63 -0.10
CA SER A 285 -5.99 -11.02 1.16
C SER A 285 -4.70 -10.24 0.98
N GLY A 286 -4.52 -9.14 1.71
CA GLY A 286 -3.34 -8.32 1.49
C GLY A 286 -2.89 -7.51 2.66
N ARG A 287 -2.08 -6.50 2.35
CA ARG A 287 -1.55 -5.56 3.33
C ARG A 287 -1.46 -4.16 2.79
N ILE A 288 -1.65 -3.21 3.70
CA ILE A 288 -1.37 -1.80 3.47
C ILE A 288 -0.23 -1.33 4.39
N LEU A 289 0.76 -0.66 3.80
CA LEU A 289 1.86 -0.04 4.53
C LEU A 289 2.08 1.39 4.02
N PHE A 290 2.08 2.37 4.92
CA PHE A 290 2.40 3.75 4.62
C PHE A 290 3.90 4.01 4.81
N GLY A 291 4.47 4.81 3.91
CA GLY A 291 5.90 5.12 3.86
C GLY A 291 6.76 4.07 3.16
N ASP A 292 6.14 3.02 2.59
CA ASP A 292 6.85 1.97 1.88
C ASP A 292 7.13 2.39 0.43
N ARG A 293 8.40 2.30 0.03
CA ARG A 293 8.86 2.59 -1.33
C ARG A 293 8.95 1.35 -2.21
N GLY A 294 8.64 0.18 -1.66
CA GLY A 294 8.91 -1.08 -2.30
C GLY A 294 10.38 -1.43 -2.32
N HIS A 295 10.70 -2.45 -3.10
CA HIS A 295 12.06 -2.94 -3.21
C HIS A 295 12.83 -2.17 -4.30
N ALA A 296 14.14 -1.97 -4.13
CA ALA A 296 14.97 -1.21 -5.08
C ALA A 296 14.99 -1.79 -6.50
N SER A 297 14.72 -3.09 -6.65
CA SER A 297 14.64 -3.77 -7.95
C SER A 297 13.24 -3.72 -8.58
N GLN A 298 12.26 -3.09 -7.94
CA GLN A 298 10.92 -2.99 -8.46
C GLN A 298 10.89 -2.04 -9.66
N GLN A 299 10.19 -2.45 -10.72
CA GLN A 299 9.98 -1.58 -11.87
C GLN A 299 8.96 -0.49 -11.50
N SER A 300 9.24 0.74 -11.92
CA SER A 300 8.36 1.89 -11.71
C SER A 300 7.99 2.51 -13.04
N THR A 301 6.75 2.96 -13.16
CA THR A 301 6.30 3.81 -14.28
C THR A 301 5.87 5.16 -13.70
N PRO A 302 6.28 6.30 -14.30
CA PRO A 302 5.94 7.62 -13.79
C PRO A 302 4.44 7.90 -13.96
N PHE A 303 3.87 8.66 -13.02
CA PHE A 303 2.57 9.29 -13.25
C PHE A 303 2.71 10.39 -14.28
N LEU A 304 1.89 10.35 -15.33
CA LEU A 304 1.85 11.39 -16.35
C LEU A 304 0.75 12.39 -15.99
N PRO A 305 1.09 13.63 -15.59
CA PRO A 305 0.09 14.64 -15.31
C PRO A 305 -0.52 15.16 -16.62
N ILE A 306 -1.83 15.07 -16.78
CA ILE A 306 -2.58 15.60 -17.91
C ILE A 306 -3.75 16.41 -17.38
N GLN A 307 -3.74 17.74 -17.51
CA GLN A 307 -4.88 18.61 -17.16
C GLN A 307 -5.46 18.42 -15.73
N GLY A 308 -4.60 18.11 -14.74
CA GLY A 308 -5.03 17.84 -13.36
C GLY A 308 -5.30 16.36 -13.07
N THR A 309 -5.24 15.51 -14.09
CA THR A 309 -5.27 14.05 -14.03
C THR A 309 -3.90 13.44 -13.90
N TYR A 310 -3.80 12.29 -13.21
CA TYR A 310 -2.62 11.44 -13.29
C TYR A 310 -2.95 10.20 -14.11
N LEU A 311 -2.21 9.95 -15.19
CA LEU A 311 -2.28 8.70 -15.93
C LEU A 311 -1.14 7.77 -15.51
N LEU A 312 -1.49 6.51 -15.25
CA LEU A 312 -0.56 5.40 -15.14
C LEU A 312 -0.73 4.52 -16.37
N ILE A 313 0.31 4.40 -17.19
CA ILE A 313 0.30 3.48 -18.33
C ILE A 313 1.13 2.26 -17.93
N VAL A 314 0.48 1.11 -17.89
CA VAL A 314 1.08 -0.20 -17.58
C VAL A 314 0.97 -1.08 -18.82
N SER A 315 2.10 -1.45 -19.40
CA SER A 315 2.14 -2.45 -20.46
C SER A 315 2.21 -3.85 -19.86
N VAL A 316 1.19 -4.67 -20.08
CA VAL A 316 1.13 -6.07 -19.67
C VAL A 316 1.39 -6.96 -20.87
N LEU A 317 2.41 -7.81 -20.80
CA LEU A 317 2.64 -8.85 -21.80
C LEU A 317 1.86 -10.10 -21.38
N LEU A 318 0.83 -10.46 -22.13
CA LEU A 318 0.09 -11.71 -21.98
C LEU A 318 0.64 -12.77 -22.94
N THR A 319 1.20 -13.83 -22.38
CA THR A 319 1.59 -15.04 -23.12
C THR A 319 0.46 -16.05 -23.08
N LEU A 320 -0.28 -16.20 -24.19
CA LEU A 320 -1.32 -17.22 -24.33
C LEU A 320 -0.89 -18.24 -25.38
N SER A 321 -0.69 -19.50 -24.95
CA SER A 321 -0.48 -20.64 -25.85
C SER A 321 0.56 -20.41 -26.98
N GLY A 322 1.66 -19.72 -26.66
CA GLY A 322 2.76 -19.43 -27.58
C GLY A 322 2.68 -18.09 -28.32
N TRP A 323 1.61 -17.32 -28.11
CA TRP A 323 1.44 -15.96 -28.64
C TRP A 323 1.70 -14.92 -27.57
N ASN A 324 2.42 -13.87 -27.95
CA ASN A 324 2.72 -12.72 -27.12
C ASN A 324 1.77 -11.57 -27.50
N LEU A 325 0.85 -11.22 -26.61
CA LEU A 325 -0.02 -10.06 -26.75
C LEU A 325 0.42 -8.97 -25.77
N ILE A 326 0.74 -7.78 -26.26
CA ILE A 326 0.98 -6.62 -25.40
C ILE A 326 -0.35 -5.90 -25.21
N VAL A 327 -0.85 -5.90 -23.98
CA VAL A 327 -2.02 -5.14 -23.55
C VAL A 327 -1.55 -3.89 -22.81
N LEU A 328 -1.93 -2.72 -23.31
CA LEU A 328 -1.74 -1.47 -22.60
C LEU A 328 -2.93 -1.25 -21.66
N VAL A 329 -2.67 -1.28 -20.37
CA VAL A 329 -3.62 -0.91 -19.33
C VAL A 329 -3.35 0.54 -18.95
N ILE A 330 -4.30 1.43 -19.20
CA ILE A 330 -4.23 2.83 -18.79
C ILE A 330 -5.10 2.97 -17.55
N LEU A 331 -4.50 3.22 -16.39
CA LEU A 331 -5.21 3.66 -15.19
C LEU A 331 -5.20 5.18 -15.17
N VAL A 332 -6.34 5.77 -14.88
CA VAL A 332 -6.52 7.20 -14.70
C VAL A 332 -6.73 7.41 -13.19
N LEU A 333 -6.14 8.44 -12.57
CA LEU A 333 -6.15 8.65 -11.10
C LEU A 333 -6.69 10.02 -10.63
N ARG A 334 -7.13 10.93 -11.51
CA ARG A 334 -7.89 12.17 -11.15
C ARG A 334 -8.58 12.79 -12.38
N ASP A 335 -9.84 13.21 -12.38
CA ASP A 335 -10.37 14.22 -13.33
C ASP A 335 -11.59 14.85 -12.67
N PRO A 336 -11.58 16.16 -12.39
CA PRO A 336 -12.75 16.86 -11.88
C PRO A 336 -13.92 16.97 -12.88
N GLY A 337 -13.85 16.33 -14.07
CA GLY A 337 -14.90 16.41 -15.10
C GLY A 337 -15.11 15.22 -16.04
N SER A 338 -14.53 14.03 -15.82
CA SER A 338 -14.73 12.87 -16.73
C SER A 338 -15.41 11.67 -16.08
N LYS A 339 -16.55 11.29 -16.70
CA LYS A 339 -17.55 10.27 -16.32
C LYS A 339 -17.09 8.81 -16.16
N HIS A 340 -15.83 8.50 -15.82
CA HIS A 340 -15.39 7.11 -15.61
C HIS A 340 -14.29 6.97 -14.54
N TRP A 341 -14.67 6.60 -13.31
CA TRP A 341 -13.77 6.33 -12.17
C TRP A 341 -14.06 4.99 -11.51
N LEU A 342 -13.84 3.88 -12.22
CA LEU A 342 -13.86 2.55 -11.62
C LEU A 342 -12.80 1.64 -12.25
N THR A 343 -11.51 2.00 -12.15
CA THR A 343 -10.45 1.18 -12.78
C THR A 343 -9.12 1.20 -12.02
N ALA A 344 -9.09 0.92 -10.72
CA ALA A 344 -7.84 0.49 -10.08
C ALA A 344 -8.00 -0.84 -9.35
N VAL A 345 -9.06 -0.99 -8.55
CA VAL A 345 -9.31 -2.22 -7.78
C VAL A 345 -10.05 -3.29 -8.59
N ARG A 346 -10.99 -2.91 -9.48
CA ARG A 346 -11.73 -3.88 -10.32
C ARG A 346 -10.88 -4.56 -11.40
N LEU A 347 -9.76 -3.95 -11.80
CA LEU A 347 -8.88 -4.49 -12.84
C LEU A 347 -7.97 -5.63 -12.34
N SER A 348 -7.68 -5.73 -11.03
CA SER A 348 -6.89 -6.86 -10.50
C SER A 348 -7.64 -8.19 -10.64
N HIS A 349 -8.97 -8.17 -10.44
CA HIS A 349 -9.82 -9.36 -10.59
C HIS A 349 -9.96 -9.84 -12.04
N ILE A 350 -10.00 -8.94 -13.01
CA ILE A 350 -10.19 -9.32 -14.43
C ILE A 350 -8.95 -10.04 -14.98
N PHE A 351 -7.75 -9.68 -14.52
CA PHE A 351 -6.50 -10.17 -15.12
C PHE A 351 -5.70 -11.14 -14.23
N GLN A 352 -6.10 -11.41 -12.99
CA GLN A 352 -5.31 -12.19 -12.01
C GLN A 352 -3.82 -11.76 -11.96
N VAL A 353 -3.56 -10.46 -12.13
CA VAL A 353 -2.21 -9.91 -12.05
C VAL A 353 -1.99 -9.43 -10.62
N LYS A 354 -0.97 -9.98 -9.95
CA LYS A 354 -0.52 -9.54 -8.65
C LYS A 354 0.10 -8.13 -8.78
N PHE A 355 -0.73 -7.10 -8.63
CA PHE A 355 -0.27 -5.72 -8.57
C PHE A 355 0.26 -5.44 -7.16
N ILE A 356 1.58 -5.34 -7.02
CA ILE A 356 2.16 -4.58 -5.90
C ILE A 356 2.05 -3.12 -6.31
N MET A 357 0.96 -2.47 -5.90
CA MET A 357 0.74 -1.06 -6.22
C MET A 357 1.51 -0.22 -5.20
N ASN A 358 2.71 0.21 -5.60
CA ASN A 358 3.52 1.17 -4.87
C ASN A 358 3.35 2.54 -5.51
N LEU A 359 2.47 3.34 -4.93
CA LEU A 359 2.35 4.75 -5.28
C LEU A 359 3.39 5.51 -4.47
N CYS A 360 4.51 5.86 -5.11
CA CYS A 360 5.49 6.77 -4.54
C CYS A 360 5.40 8.11 -5.26
N GLN A 361 5.06 9.17 -4.52
CA GLN A 361 5.23 10.51 -5.04
C GLN A 361 6.69 10.93 -4.90
N SER A 362 7.31 11.26 -6.03
CA SER A 362 8.60 11.94 -6.01
C SER A 362 8.37 13.39 -5.59
N LEU A 363 8.80 13.75 -4.38
CA LEU A 363 8.93 15.14 -3.95
C LEU A 363 10.06 15.80 -4.75
N THR A 364 9.85 16.04 -6.06
CA THR A 364 10.70 16.96 -6.79
C THR A 364 10.28 18.37 -6.40
N ASN A 365 11.05 18.97 -5.47
CA ASN A 365 10.99 20.39 -5.16
C ASN A 365 10.98 21.20 -6.47
N LYS A 366 9.97 22.06 -6.61
CA LYS A 366 10.10 23.32 -7.34
C LYS A 366 9.79 24.45 -6.37
#